data_AF-A0A1G7Q6E9-F1
#
_entry.id   AF-A0A1G7Q6E9-F1
#
_cell.length_a   1.000
_cell.length_b   1.000
_cell.length_c   1.000
_cell.angle_alpha   90.00
_cell.angle_beta   90.00
_cell.angle_gamma   90.00
#
_symmetry.space_group_name_H-M   'P 1'
#
loop_
_entity.id
_entity.type
_entity.pdbx_description
1 polymer ?
#
loop_
_entity_poly.entity_id
_entity_poly.type
_entity_poly.pdbx_seq_one_letter_code
_entity_poly.pdbx_strand_id
1 'polypeptide(L)'
;MAKFNVFRARPAGTSPVATAARPAGRTHEGGDGYARDTKSELFLLAVSNMGGEDTFYESGTSRDNRFAQLVHAAALADPEWTARLLQWLRTEANMRTASLVGAAEFVLARLVESADAGVTNRAVIASVLQRADEPGELLAYWTSQNGRRVPKPVKRGIADAVRRLYDERAVLKWDSDARGFRMADVLNLTHPSPAAPWQGALFQHVLDRRRSADAPVPDGLSVIAARRELMAWPVEQRRALFSRPDAADVLRRAGMTWESVAGWLQGPLTKDVWEALAPSMGYMALLRNLRNFDEAGMSDEVAATVAARLADPGQVARSRQLPFRFLSAYEAAPSLRWGHALDQALRASLGNLPTLPGRSLVLVDTSASMTGTPVSARSKVTPAKAAAVFGVALAAKGEQVDLVGFADRTFRHEVPRGASVVREVDRFLKRIGEVGHGTDIIGSLKRSYGRHDRVFVISDMQTMSGAYGQGVSDVVPRHVPIYGFNLGGYRMGAYATGKANRHEFGGLTDATFRAIPLLEAGRDADWPF
;
A
#
# COMPACT_ATOMS: atom_id res chain seq x y z
N MET A 1 14.68 27.49 -44.17
CA MET A 1 13.81 26.66 -43.30
C MET A 1 13.71 27.31 -41.93
N ALA A 2 12.50 27.61 -41.45
CA ALA A 2 12.30 28.22 -40.14
C ALA A 2 12.73 27.24 -39.03
N LYS A 3 13.76 27.58 -38.25
CA LYS A 3 14.35 26.74 -37.19
C LYS A 3 13.39 26.33 -36.07
N PHE A 4 12.27 27.03 -35.94
CA PHE A 4 11.33 26.90 -34.82
C PHE A 4 9.90 26.54 -35.26
N ASN A 5 9.62 26.45 -36.56
CA ASN A 5 8.28 26.17 -37.07
C ASN A 5 8.16 24.70 -37.47
N VAL A 6 7.99 23.83 -36.48
CA VAL A 6 7.84 22.38 -36.68
C VAL A 6 6.35 22.03 -36.55
N PHE A 7 5.70 21.75 -37.67
CA PHE A 7 4.25 21.49 -37.80
C PHE A 7 3.73 20.29 -36.96
N ARG A 8 4.61 19.57 -36.27
CA ARG A 8 4.32 18.37 -35.46
C ARG A 8 4.66 18.52 -33.96
N ALA A 9 5.01 19.71 -33.49
CA ALA A 9 5.26 19.93 -32.06
C ALA A 9 3.93 19.88 -31.29
N ARG A 10 3.57 18.72 -30.72
CA ARG A 10 2.51 18.64 -29.72
C ARG A 10 3.00 19.29 -28.42
N PRO A 11 2.15 20.01 -27.68
CA PRO A 11 2.49 20.46 -26.34
C PRO A 11 2.88 19.24 -25.50
N ALA A 12 4.03 19.29 -24.81
CA ALA A 12 4.38 18.28 -23.84
C ALA A 12 3.74 18.66 -22.50
N GLY A 13 2.85 17.82 -21.99
CA GLY A 13 2.23 18.02 -20.69
C GLY A 13 3.27 17.99 -19.56
N THR A 14 2.91 18.59 -18.43
CA THR A 14 3.72 18.58 -17.20
C THR A 14 3.18 17.58 -16.19
N SER A 15 4.05 17.07 -15.32
CA SER A 15 3.68 16.19 -14.21
C SER A 15 4.14 16.80 -12.89
N PRO A 16 3.44 16.52 -11.77
CA PRO A 16 3.65 17.24 -10.51
C PRO A 16 5.00 16.93 -9.84
N VAL A 17 5.52 15.71 -10.03
CA VAL A 17 6.86 15.34 -9.54
C VAL A 17 7.89 15.97 -10.45
N ALA A 18 8.63 16.92 -9.89
CA ALA A 18 9.60 17.72 -10.60
C ALA A 18 10.97 17.70 -9.90
N THR A 19 12.01 17.91 -10.70
CA THR A 19 13.38 18.09 -10.23
C THR A 19 13.99 19.34 -10.82
N ALA A 20 15.15 19.74 -10.30
CA ALA A 20 16.04 20.67 -10.97
C ALA A 20 16.38 20.19 -12.41
N ALA A 21 16.70 21.15 -13.29
CA ALA A 21 17.03 20.85 -14.69
C ALA A 21 18.46 20.33 -14.88
N ARG A 22 19.34 20.55 -13.89
CA ARG A 22 20.74 20.11 -13.90
C ARG A 22 21.02 19.23 -12.68
N PRO A 23 21.97 18.30 -12.76
CA PRO A 23 22.42 17.53 -11.61
C PRO A 23 22.92 18.46 -10.50
N ALA A 24 22.55 18.14 -9.25
CA ALA A 24 22.98 18.84 -8.04
C ALA A 24 23.71 17.93 -7.06
N GLY A 25 23.89 16.65 -7.42
CA GLY A 25 24.58 15.65 -6.61
C GLY A 25 24.69 14.32 -7.34
N ARG A 26 24.73 13.22 -6.57
CA ARG A 26 24.82 11.85 -7.08
C ARG A 26 23.69 10.98 -6.52
N THR A 27 23.33 9.93 -7.24
CA THR A 27 22.61 8.77 -6.69
C THR A 27 23.54 7.96 -5.79
N HIS A 28 23.00 7.01 -5.03
CA HIS A 28 23.82 6.13 -4.19
C HIS A 28 24.78 5.24 -5.00
N GLU A 29 24.40 4.89 -6.23
CA GLU A 29 25.25 4.14 -7.18
C GLU A 29 26.17 5.05 -8.03
N GLY A 30 26.28 6.34 -7.67
CA GLY A 30 27.22 7.27 -8.29
C GLY A 30 26.78 7.85 -9.64
N GLY A 31 25.55 7.61 -10.09
CA GLY A 31 24.94 8.30 -11.24
C GLY A 31 24.59 9.76 -10.94
N ASP A 32 24.17 10.51 -11.95
CA ASP A 32 23.75 11.91 -11.77
C ASP A 32 22.50 12.02 -10.88
N GLY A 33 22.58 12.87 -9.86
CA GLY A 33 21.49 13.12 -8.92
C GLY A 33 20.84 14.48 -9.16
N TYR A 34 19.52 14.50 -9.35
CA TYR A 34 18.71 15.70 -9.55
C TYR A 34 17.91 16.02 -8.30
N ALA A 35 18.07 17.23 -7.75
CA ALA A 35 17.36 17.65 -6.54
C ALA A 35 15.86 17.82 -6.81
N ARG A 36 15.02 17.44 -5.85
CA ARG A 36 13.56 17.61 -5.88
C ARG A 36 13.15 18.79 -5.01
N ASP A 37 12.00 19.38 -5.33
CA ASP A 37 11.33 20.27 -4.39
C ASP A 37 10.71 19.46 -3.22
N THR A 38 10.32 20.16 -2.16
CA THR A 38 9.76 19.56 -0.95
C THR A 38 8.55 18.67 -1.22
N LYS A 39 7.62 19.08 -2.09
CA LYS A 39 6.40 18.31 -2.37
C LYS A 39 6.70 17.06 -3.17
N SER A 40 7.57 17.18 -4.17
CA SER A 40 8.06 16.08 -5.00
C SER A 40 8.80 15.03 -4.16
N GLU A 41 9.72 15.45 -3.29
CA GLU A 41 10.43 14.53 -2.39
C GLU A 41 9.49 13.90 -1.37
N LEU A 42 8.64 14.70 -0.72
CA LEU A 42 7.69 14.23 0.28
C LEU A 42 6.74 13.18 -0.31
N PHE A 43 6.16 13.44 -1.48
CA PHE A 43 5.26 12.50 -2.14
C PHE A 43 5.92 11.13 -2.39
N LEU A 44 7.08 11.12 -3.04
CA LEU A 44 7.80 9.87 -3.37
C LEU A 44 8.26 9.11 -2.12
N LEU A 45 8.70 9.84 -1.10
CA LEU A 45 9.05 9.25 0.19
C LEU A 45 7.81 8.66 0.87
N ALA A 46 6.71 9.40 0.93
CA ALA A 46 5.51 9.02 1.67
C ALA A 46 4.85 7.74 1.13
N VAL A 47 4.82 7.56 -0.19
CA VAL A 47 4.23 6.35 -0.82
C VAL A 47 5.09 5.10 -0.68
N SER A 48 6.32 5.23 -0.20
CA SER A 48 7.25 4.12 0.05
C SER A 48 7.62 3.98 1.53
N ASN A 49 7.18 4.88 2.41
CA ASN A 49 7.60 4.88 3.81
C ASN A 49 6.74 3.96 4.68
N MET A 50 7.37 2.95 5.29
CA MET A 50 6.72 1.99 6.19
C MET A 50 7.01 2.26 7.68
N GLY A 51 7.87 3.25 8.00
CA GLY A 51 8.24 3.68 9.35
C GLY A 51 9.19 2.71 10.06
N GLY A 52 10.35 3.20 10.47
CA GLY A 52 11.37 2.44 11.22
C GLY A 52 12.03 1.30 10.46
N GLU A 53 11.76 1.17 9.16
CA GLU A 53 12.27 0.10 8.30
C GLU A 53 13.51 0.60 7.55
N ASP A 54 14.60 -0.16 7.62
CA ASP A 54 15.79 0.09 6.81
C ASP A 54 15.48 -0.19 5.33
N THR A 55 16.05 0.65 4.46
CA THR A 55 16.09 0.38 3.02
C THR A 55 17.51 -0.01 2.62
N PHE A 56 17.74 -0.36 1.35
CA PHE A 56 19.05 -0.76 0.88
C PHE A 56 20.14 0.33 1.11
N TYR A 57 19.78 1.61 0.97
CA TYR A 57 20.73 2.74 1.06
C TYR A 57 20.54 3.67 2.27
N GLU A 58 19.37 3.69 2.89
CA GLU A 58 19.05 4.57 4.02
C GLU A 58 18.59 3.76 5.23
N SER A 59 19.08 4.12 6.43
CA SER A 59 18.55 3.58 7.68
C SER A 59 17.15 4.13 7.97
N GLY A 60 16.34 3.32 8.67
CA GLY A 60 14.96 3.68 9.02
C GLY A 60 14.88 4.99 9.80
N THR A 61 15.77 5.20 10.76
CA THR A 61 15.82 6.45 11.55
C THR A 61 16.11 7.68 10.69
N SER A 62 17.11 7.61 9.80
CA SER A 62 17.46 8.75 8.93
C SER A 62 16.32 9.10 7.99
N ARG A 63 15.66 8.06 7.46
CA ARG A 63 14.53 8.16 6.54
C ARG A 63 13.28 8.72 7.22
N ASP A 64 12.99 8.30 8.45
CA ASP A 64 11.88 8.83 9.25
C ASP A 64 12.10 10.29 9.65
N ASN A 65 13.33 10.65 10.04
CA ASN A 65 13.68 12.05 10.32
C ASN A 65 13.51 12.93 9.08
N ARG A 66 13.94 12.44 7.91
CA ARG A 66 13.75 13.13 6.62
C ARG A 66 12.26 13.29 6.29
N PHE A 67 11.46 12.25 6.52
CA PHE A 67 10.01 12.32 6.33
C PHE A 67 9.36 13.37 7.22
N ALA A 68 9.69 13.39 8.52
CA ALA A 68 9.17 14.39 9.46
C ALA A 68 9.54 15.82 9.03
N GLN A 69 10.80 16.07 8.67
CA GLN A 69 11.27 17.39 8.20
C GLN A 69 10.53 17.86 6.94
N LEU A 70 10.33 16.97 5.96
CA LEU A 70 9.58 17.29 4.75
C LEU A 70 8.11 17.59 5.04
N VAL A 71 7.48 16.83 5.95
CA VAL A 71 6.13 17.09 6.41
C VAL A 71 6.04 18.44 7.12
N HIS A 72 6.99 18.77 7.98
CA HIS A 72 7.02 20.07 8.67
C HIS A 72 7.09 21.22 7.67
N ALA A 73 8.04 21.15 6.72
CA ALA A 73 8.20 22.16 5.69
C ALA A 73 6.93 22.32 4.83
N ALA A 74 6.34 21.21 4.40
CA ALA A 74 5.12 21.23 3.59
C ALA A 74 3.89 21.72 4.37
N ALA A 75 3.77 21.34 5.65
CA ALA A 75 2.66 21.75 6.51
C ALA A 75 2.62 23.26 6.78
N LEU A 76 3.79 23.90 6.81
CA LEU A 76 3.92 25.34 7.00
C LEU A 76 3.78 26.11 5.67
N ALA A 77 4.27 25.55 4.57
CA ALA A 77 4.24 26.21 3.26
C ALA A 77 2.89 26.05 2.52
N ASP A 78 2.26 24.88 2.62
CA ASP A 78 0.99 24.56 1.96
C ASP A 78 0.20 23.50 2.77
N PRO A 79 -0.52 23.94 3.82
CA PRO A 79 -1.22 23.04 4.72
C PRO A 79 -2.37 22.28 4.02
N GLU A 80 -3.05 22.88 3.05
CA GLU A 80 -4.12 22.25 2.25
C GLU A 80 -3.59 21.07 1.44
N TRP A 81 -2.49 21.29 0.70
CA TRP A 81 -1.87 20.23 -0.09
C TRP A 81 -1.38 19.10 0.79
N THR A 82 -0.75 19.42 1.93
CA THR A 82 -0.21 18.42 2.85
C THR A 82 -1.33 17.59 3.49
N ALA A 83 -2.45 18.22 3.88
CA ALA A 83 -3.60 17.50 4.40
C ALA A 83 -4.24 16.55 3.38
N ARG A 84 -4.38 16.98 2.11
CA ARG A 84 -4.90 16.12 1.03
C ARG A 84 -3.97 14.93 0.78
N LEU A 85 -2.65 15.14 0.75
CA LEU A 85 -1.67 14.07 0.65
C LEU A 85 -1.86 13.05 1.78
N LEU A 86 -1.90 13.49 3.04
CA LEU A 86 -1.99 12.59 4.20
C LEU A 86 -3.29 11.79 4.21
N GLN A 87 -4.41 12.43 3.86
CA GLN A 87 -5.70 11.75 3.72
C GLN A 87 -5.65 10.71 2.59
N TRP A 88 -5.11 11.06 1.43
CA TRP A 88 -4.99 10.17 0.28
C TRP A 88 -4.07 8.98 0.57
N LEU A 89 -2.94 9.21 1.24
CA LEU A 89 -2.03 8.15 1.69
C LEU A 89 -2.80 7.10 2.48
N ARG A 90 -3.65 7.52 3.41
CA ARG A 90 -4.44 6.58 4.21
C ARG A 90 -5.54 5.91 3.42
N THR A 91 -6.28 6.66 2.62
CA THR A 91 -7.58 6.22 2.08
C THR A 91 -7.46 5.49 0.74
N GLU A 92 -6.55 5.93 -0.13
CA GLU A 92 -6.41 5.40 -1.49
C GLU A 92 -5.08 4.70 -1.70
N ALA A 93 -3.97 5.29 -1.26
CA ALA A 93 -2.64 4.65 -1.37
C ALA A 93 -2.42 3.52 -0.36
N ASN A 94 -3.31 3.38 0.64
CA ASN A 94 -3.24 2.37 1.71
C ASN A 94 -1.94 2.40 2.56
N MET A 95 -1.31 3.57 2.66
CA MET A 95 -0.11 3.82 3.46
C MET A 95 -0.47 4.24 4.88
N ARG A 96 -0.67 3.23 5.76
CA ARG A 96 -1.04 3.46 7.16
C ARG A 96 0.02 4.23 7.94
N THR A 97 1.24 3.70 8.08
CA THR A 97 2.26 4.29 8.97
C THR A 97 2.61 5.72 8.58
N ALA A 98 2.93 5.95 7.30
CA ALA A 98 3.26 7.29 6.79
C ALA A 98 2.14 8.31 7.02
N SER A 99 0.87 7.92 6.85
CA SER A 99 -0.27 8.82 7.08
C SER A 99 -0.44 9.22 8.55
N LEU A 100 -0.29 8.27 9.48
CA LEU A 100 -0.42 8.53 10.92
C LEU A 100 0.74 9.39 11.45
N VAL A 101 1.97 9.00 11.11
CA VAL A 101 3.18 9.74 11.47
C VAL A 101 3.13 11.14 10.87
N GLY A 102 2.83 11.24 9.57
CA GLY A 102 2.75 12.53 8.89
C GLY A 102 1.67 13.45 9.47
N ALA A 103 0.53 12.93 9.91
CA ALA A 103 -0.48 13.76 10.58
C ALA A 103 -0.03 14.25 11.95
N ALA A 104 0.68 13.43 12.72
CA ALA A 104 1.26 13.85 13.99
C ALA A 104 2.32 14.95 13.79
N GLU A 105 3.26 14.73 12.85
CA GLU A 105 4.32 15.68 12.51
C GLU A 105 3.77 16.99 11.91
N PHE A 106 2.73 16.91 11.08
CA PHE A 106 2.01 18.08 10.56
C PHE A 106 1.48 18.97 11.69
N VAL A 107 0.84 18.36 12.69
CA VAL A 107 0.29 19.12 13.83
C VAL A 107 1.41 19.64 14.73
N LEU A 108 2.48 18.88 14.94
CA LEU A 108 3.63 19.30 15.74
C LEU A 108 4.25 20.58 15.17
N ALA A 109 4.62 20.58 13.88
CA ALA A 109 5.25 21.74 13.22
C ALA A 109 4.40 23.00 13.35
N ARG A 110 3.10 22.87 13.08
CA ARG A 110 2.17 24.00 13.14
C ARG A 110 1.96 24.53 14.55
N LEU A 111 1.99 23.67 15.57
CA LEU A 111 1.88 24.11 16.97
C LEU A 111 3.14 24.84 17.44
N VAL A 112 4.32 24.37 17.03
CA VAL A 112 5.61 25.01 17.37
C VAL A 112 5.66 26.42 16.77
N GLU A 113 5.29 26.56 15.49
CA GLU A 113 5.29 27.84 14.77
C GLU A 113 4.03 28.69 15.00
N SER A 114 3.12 28.24 15.89
CA SER A 114 1.82 28.92 16.13
C SER A 114 1.01 29.20 14.85
N ALA A 115 1.10 28.32 13.85
CA ALA A 115 0.41 28.44 12.57
C ALA A 115 -1.00 27.84 12.64
N ASP A 116 -2.02 28.63 12.32
CA ASP A 116 -3.43 28.24 12.36
C ASP A 116 -4.19 28.46 11.05
N ALA A 117 -3.56 29.11 10.05
CA ALA A 117 -4.14 29.34 8.73
C ALA A 117 -4.45 28.02 7.98
N GLY A 118 -5.58 27.99 7.28
CA GLY A 118 -5.96 26.88 6.42
C GLY A 118 -6.69 25.74 7.12
N VAL A 119 -6.50 24.51 6.63
CA VAL A 119 -7.08 23.29 7.21
C VAL A 119 -6.74 23.13 8.70
N THR A 120 -7.71 22.69 9.51
CA THR A 120 -7.49 22.56 10.96
C THR A 120 -6.69 21.31 11.33
N ASN A 121 -5.81 21.43 12.33
CA ASN A 121 -5.04 20.29 12.90
C ASN A 121 -5.95 19.12 13.33
N ARG A 122 -7.14 19.42 13.87
CA ARG A 122 -8.16 18.43 14.25
C ARG A 122 -8.64 17.61 13.03
N ALA A 123 -8.94 18.29 11.92
CA ALA A 123 -9.44 17.65 10.71
C ALA A 123 -8.39 16.72 10.09
N VAL A 124 -7.12 17.13 10.04
CA VAL A 124 -6.03 16.30 9.50
C VAL A 124 -5.89 15.00 10.30
N ILE A 125 -5.85 15.07 11.63
CA ILE A 125 -5.79 13.89 12.50
C ILE A 125 -7.01 12.97 12.26
N ALA A 126 -8.22 13.52 12.21
CA ALA A 126 -9.42 12.72 11.99
C ALA A 126 -9.45 12.05 10.60
N SER A 127 -8.86 12.68 9.58
CA SER A 127 -8.86 12.19 8.19
C SER A 127 -7.99 10.94 7.97
N VAL A 128 -6.90 10.79 8.73
CA VAL A 128 -5.96 9.67 8.59
C VAL A 128 -6.30 8.46 9.46
N LEU A 129 -7.26 8.58 10.37
CA LEU A 129 -7.70 7.48 11.22
C LEU A 129 -8.87 6.77 10.56
N GLN A 130 -8.67 5.54 10.07
CA GLN A 130 -9.66 4.76 9.33
C GLN A 130 -9.88 3.36 9.92
N ARG A 131 -9.09 2.94 10.91
CA ARG A 131 -9.30 1.69 11.66
C ARG A 131 -9.29 1.92 13.16
N ALA A 132 -10.02 1.10 13.90
CA ALA A 132 -10.21 1.30 15.33
C ALA A 132 -8.95 1.06 16.18
N ASP A 133 -7.91 0.42 15.65
CA ASP A 133 -6.60 0.31 16.30
C ASP A 133 -5.70 1.55 16.13
N GLU A 134 -5.98 2.40 15.13
CA GLU A 134 -5.15 3.55 14.76
C GLU A 134 -5.18 4.72 15.76
N PRO A 135 -6.31 5.05 16.43
CA PRO A 135 -6.32 6.01 17.54
C PRO A 135 -5.27 5.74 18.62
N GLY A 136 -5.12 4.48 19.05
CA GLY A 136 -4.12 4.08 20.05
C GLY A 136 -2.69 4.14 19.50
N GLU A 137 -2.50 3.78 18.23
CA GLU A 137 -1.19 3.86 17.57
C GLU A 137 -0.72 5.31 17.39
N LEU A 138 -1.59 6.23 17.00
CA LEU A 138 -1.24 7.64 16.89
C LEU A 138 -0.86 8.24 18.25
N LEU A 139 -1.58 7.86 19.32
CA LEU A 139 -1.20 8.24 20.69
C LEU A 139 0.13 7.63 21.10
N ALA A 140 0.39 6.37 20.75
CA ALA A 140 1.67 5.72 21.02
C ALA A 140 2.82 6.45 20.35
N TYR A 141 2.68 6.77 19.06
CA TYR A 141 3.67 7.56 18.32
C TYR A 141 3.87 8.94 18.94
N TRP A 142 2.78 9.68 19.18
CA TRP A 142 2.88 11.02 19.76
C TRP A 142 3.59 10.98 21.12
N THR A 143 3.23 10.03 21.98
CA THR A 143 3.77 9.96 23.34
C THR A 143 5.21 9.48 23.38
N SER A 144 5.64 8.64 22.42
CA SER A 144 7.03 8.22 22.31
C SER A 144 7.94 9.33 21.79
N GLN A 145 7.46 10.18 20.87
CA GLN A 145 8.28 11.24 20.26
C GLN A 145 8.20 12.58 21.03
N ASN A 146 7.00 12.95 21.49
CA ASN A 146 6.70 14.29 22.00
C ASN A 146 6.31 14.31 23.49
N GLY A 147 6.37 13.15 24.16
CA GLY A 147 6.00 12.99 25.55
C GLY A 147 4.49 12.90 25.81
N ARG A 148 4.11 12.74 27.08
CA ARG A 148 2.73 12.41 27.50
C ARG A 148 1.69 13.51 27.30
N ARG A 149 2.13 14.74 27.01
CA ARG A 149 1.23 15.90 26.91
C ARG A 149 0.66 16.01 25.50
N VAL A 150 -0.48 15.36 25.27
CA VAL A 150 -1.15 15.36 23.97
C VAL A 150 -1.94 16.66 23.75
N PRO A 151 -1.66 17.44 22.68
CA PRO A 151 -2.37 18.69 22.41
C PRO A 151 -3.86 18.52 22.16
N LYS A 152 -4.61 19.58 22.47
CA LYS A 152 -6.07 19.65 22.28
C LYS A 152 -6.54 19.31 20.86
N PRO A 153 -5.95 19.82 19.75
CA PRO A 153 -6.40 19.45 18.41
C PRO A 153 -6.20 17.96 18.10
N VAL A 154 -5.11 17.35 18.56
CA VAL A 154 -4.84 15.91 18.38
C VAL A 154 -5.90 15.09 19.11
N LYS A 155 -6.14 15.39 20.39
CA LYS A 155 -7.18 14.71 21.19
C LYS A 155 -8.56 14.80 20.54
N ARG A 156 -8.93 15.98 20.03
CA ARG A 156 -10.21 16.20 19.37
C ARG A 156 -10.33 15.46 18.04
N GLY A 157 -9.25 15.40 17.25
CA GLY A 157 -9.25 14.66 15.98
C GLY A 157 -9.37 13.15 16.21
N ILE A 158 -8.68 12.63 17.24
CA ILE A 158 -8.84 11.24 17.67
C ILE A 158 -10.27 10.99 18.16
N ALA A 159 -10.84 11.89 18.97
CA ALA A 159 -12.22 11.75 19.45
C ALA A 159 -13.24 11.65 18.31
N ASP A 160 -13.07 12.43 17.24
CA ASP A 160 -13.92 12.35 16.05
C ASP A 160 -13.79 10.99 15.35
N ALA A 161 -12.57 10.46 15.26
CA ALA A 161 -12.31 9.15 14.68
C ALA A 161 -12.90 8.03 15.56
N VAL A 162 -12.75 8.09 16.88
CA VAL A 162 -13.33 7.14 17.84
C VAL A 162 -14.85 7.08 17.66
N ARG A 163 -15.51 8.23 17.57
CA ARG A 163 -16.96 8.32 17.34
C ARG A 163 -17.40 7.58 16.06
N ARG A 164 -16.56 7.56 15.02
CA ARG A 164 -16.84 6.86 13.75
C ARG A 164 -16.42 5.39 13.73
N LEU A 165 -15.37 5.03 14.45
CA LEU A 165 -14.68 3.74 14.30
C LEU A 165 -14.98 2.75 15.42
N TYR A 166 -15.45 3.20 16.59
CA TYR A 166 -15.67 2.32 17.74
C TYR A 166 -17.11 1.82 17.73
N ASP A 167 -17.25 0.54 17.38
CA ASP A 167 -18.44 -0.28 17.51
C ASP A 167 -18.10 -1.57 18.28
N GLU A 168 -19.12 -2.39 18.56
CA GLU A 168 -18.93 -3.66 19.30
C GLU A 168 -17.91 -4.59 18.65
N ARG A 169 -17.93 -4.71 17.31
CA ARG A 169 -17.03 -5.60 16.56
C ARG A 169 -15.59 -5.09 16.59
N ALA A 170 -15.42 -3.78 16.50
CA ALA A 170 -14.13 -3.11 16.58
C ALA A 170 -13.49 -3.35 17.95
N VAL A 171 -14.25 -3.22 19.05
CA VAL A 171 -13.76 -3.50 20.40
C VAL A 171 -13.31 -4.96 20.52
N LEU A 172 -14.13 -5.91 20.08
CA LEU A 172 -13.80 -7.33 20.14
C LEU A 172 -12.58 -7.72 19.29
N LYS A 173 -12.36 -7.02 18.17
CA LYS A 173 -11.27 -7.33 17.24
C LYS A 173 -9.96 -6.65 17.58
N TRP A 174 -10.00 -5.40 18.05
CA TRP A 174 -8.82 -4.53 18.11
C TRP A 174 -8.31 -4.27 19.53
N ASP A 175 -9.16 -4.41 20.56
CA ASP A 175 -8.73 -4.20 21.94
C ASP A 175 -8.11 -5.47 22.54
N SER A 176 -6.87 -5.36 23.02
CA SER A 176 -6.09 -6.47 23.57
C SER A 176 -5.06 -5.96 24.58
N ASP A 177 -4.73 -6.79 25.58
CA ASP A 177 -3.70 -6.50 26.57
C ASP A 177 -2.28 -6.40 26.00
N ALA A 178 -2.04 -6.91 24.80
CA ALA A 178 -0.76 -6.79 24.11
C ALA A 178 -0.51 -5.38 23.51
N ARG A 179 -1.48 -4.46 23.59
CA ARG A 179 -1.38 -3.11 23.01
C ARG A 179 -0.83 -2.12 24.03
N GLY A 180 0.12 -1.27 23.60
CA GLY A 180 0.65 -0.18 24.43
C GLY A 180 -0.41 0.87 24.81
N PHE A 181 -1.38 1.13 23.93
CA PHE A 181 -2.59 1.90 24.23
C PHE A 181 -3.80 1.03 23.93
N ARG A 182 -4.59 0.69 24.96
CA ARG A 182 -5.86 0.01 24.79
C ARG A 182 -6.97 1.00 24.48
N MET A 183 -8.11 0.50 24.01
CA MET A 183 -9.24 1.36 23.66
C MET A 183 -9.74 2.21 24.84
N ALA A 184 -9.71 1.67 26.06
CA ALA A 184 -10.04 2.42 27.28
C ALA A 184 -9.08 3.60 27.53
N ASP A 185 -7.80 3.45 27.23
CA ASP A 185 -6.80 4.52 27.39
C ASP A 185 -7.08 5.66 26.40
N VAL A 186 -7.46 5.30 25.16
CA VAL A 186 -7.90 6.27 24.14
C VAL A 186 -9.12 7.05 24.62
N LEU A 187 -10.14 6.36 25.17
CA LEU A 187 -11.35 7.00 25.69
C LEU A 187 -11.04 7.96 26.85
N ASN A 188 -10.22 7.53 27.81
CA ASN A 188 -9.81 8.34 28.96
C ASN A 188 -9.00 9.58 28.55
N LEU A 189 -8.18 9.49 27.51
CA LEU A 189 -7.34 10.62 27.08
C LEU A 189 -8.10 11.63 26.20
N THR A 190 -9.06 11.15 25.41
CA THR A 190 -9.67 11.97 24.34
C THR A 190 -11.09 12.43 24.68
N HIS A 191 -11.75 11.78 25.64
CA HIS A 191 -13.11 12.08 26.09
C HIS A 191 -14.11 12.30 24.93
N PRO A 192 -14.26 11.32 24.01
CA PRO A 192 -15.16 11.48 22.88
C PRO A 192 -16.62 11.51 23.34
N SER A 193 -17.40 12.40 22.74
CA SER A 193 -18.86 12.40 22.92
C SER A 193 -19.48 11.30 22.04
N PRO A 194 -20.29 10.38 22.60
CA PRO A 194 -20.92 9.32 21.83
C PRO A 194 -21.92 9.89 20.81
N ALA A 195 -22.03 9.27 19.65
CA ALA A 195 -22.97 9.65 18.59
C ALA A 195 -24.41 9.19 18.88
N ALA A 196 -24.58 8.18 19.74
CA ALA A 196 -25.86 7.58 20.07
C ALA A 196 -25.81 6.90 21.47
N PRO A 197 -26.97 6.63 22.11
CA PRO A 197 -27.02 6.01 23.43
C PRO A 197 -26.28 4.67 23.52
N TRP A 198 -26.39 3.81 22.50
CA TRP A 198 -25.69 2.52 22.45
C TRP A 198 -24.16 2.69 22.48
N GLN A 199 -23.63 3.76 21.87
CA GLN A 199 -22.19 4.01 21.85
C GLN A 199 -21.71 4.55 23.20
N GLY A 200 -22.57 5.29 23.92
CA GLY A 200 -22.30 5.65 25.31
C GLY A 200 -22.19 4.42 26.20
N ALA A 201 -23.12 3.46 26.07
CA ALA A 201 -23.07 2.18 26.78
C ALA A 201 -21.82 1.37 26.39
N LEU A 202 -21.43 1.36 25.11
CA LEU A 202 -20.19 0.73 24.64
C LEU A 202 -18.96 1.36 25.28
N PHE A 203 -18.85 2.69 25.29
CA PHE A 203 -17.70 3.39 25.87
C PHE A 203 -17.58 3.08 27.36
N GLN A 204 -18.70 3.12 28.09
CA GLN A 204 -18.72 2.77 29.51
C GLN A 204 -18.29 1.31 29.73
N HIS A 205 -18.83 0.36 28.94
CA HIS A 205 -18.43 -1.04 29.02
C HIS A 205 -16.92 -1.23 28.75
N VAL A 206 -16.33 -0.53 27.77
CA VAL A 206 -14.88 -0.59 27.50
C VAL A 206 -14.07 -0.08 28.69
N LEU A 207 -14.51 1.00 29.34
CA LEU A 207 -13.85 1.55 30.53
C LEU A 207 -13.96 0.61 31.74
N ASP A 208 -15.13 0.02 31.97
CA ASP A 208 -15.37 -0.90 33.08
C ASP A 208 -14.60 -2.21 32.88
N ARG A 209 -14.58 -2.75 31.66
CA ARG A 209 -13.80 -3.93 31.29
C ARG A 209 -12.30 -3.77 31.50
N ARG A 210 -11.79 -2.52 31.45
CA ARG A 210 -10.37 -2.25 31.78
C ARG A 210 -10.09 -2.38 33.27
N ARG A 211 -11.09 -2.20 34.13
CA ARG A 211 -10.96 -2.33 35.59
C ARG A 211 -11.24 -3.75 36.07
N SER A 212 -12.26 -4.39 35.48
CA SER A 212 -12.65 -5.76 35.79
C SER A 212 -13.03 -6.51 34.53
N ALA A 213 -12.38 -7.66 34.28
CA ALA A 213 -12.70 -8.50 33.13
C ALA A 213 -14.15 -9.03 33.15
N ASP A 214 -14.74 -9.14 34.35
CA ASP A 214 -16.10 -9.66 34.58
C ASP A 214 -17.16 -8.54 34.60
N ALA A 215 -16.82 -7.34 34.10
CA ALA A 215 -17.77 -6.25 34.00
C ALA A 215 -19.05 -6.69 33.26
N PRO A 216 -20.25 -6.36 33.80
CA PRO A 216 -21.51 -6.74 33.16
C PRO A 216 -21.58 -6.12 31.76
N VAL A 217 -22.11 -6.91 30.81
CA VAL A 217 -22.39 -6.44 29.45
C VAL A 217 -23.77 -5.79 29.46
N PRO A 218 -23.89 -4.51 29.07
CA PRO A 218 -25.18 -3.84 28.94
C PRO A 218 -26.09 -4.51 27.90
N ASP A 219 -27.41 -4.50 28.14
CA ASP A 219 -28.41 -5.18 27.28
C ASP A 219 -28.39 -4.71 25.81
N GLY A 220 -28.00 -3.45 25.57
CA GLY A 220 -27.89 -2.89 24.22
C GLY A 220 -26.69 -3.38 23.40
N LEU A 221 -25.74 -4.10 24.01
CA LEU A 221 -24.52 -4.58 23.36
C LEU A 221 -24.65 -6.06 22.97
N SER A 222 -25.52 -6.31 21.99
CA SER A 222 -25.93 -7.66 21.56
C SER A 222 -24.78 -8.52 21.04
N VAL A 223 -23.79 -7.94 20.34
CA VAL A 223 -22.67 -8.68 19.76
C VAL A 223 -21.69 -9.09 20.86
N ILE A 224 -21.40 -8.19 21.80
CA ILE A 224 -20.55 -8.49 22.96
C ILE A 224 -21.24 -9.50 23.86
N ALA A 225 -22.56 -9.38 24.07
CA ALA A 225 -23.33 -10.34 24.86
C ALA A 225 -23.26 -11.75 24.23
N ALA A 226 -23.53 -11.87 22.93
CA ALA A 226 -23.42 -13.12 22.19
C ALA A 226 -21.98 -13.69 22.22
N ARG A 227 -20.97 -12.81 22.13
CA ARG A 227 -19.56 -13.22 22.26
C ARG A 227 -19.26 -13.78 23.65
N ARG A 228 -19.74 -13.13 24.71
CA ARG A 228 -19.53 -13.58 26.09
C ARG A 228 -20.19 -14.93 26.35
N GLU A 229 -21.43 -15.11 25.89
CA GLU A 229 -22.15 -16.38 25.98
C GLU A 229 -21.39 -17.50 25.28
N LEU A 230 -20.98 -17.27 24.03
CA LEU A 230 -20.26 -18.27 23.24
C LEU A 230 -18.91 -18.63 23.89
N MET A 231 -18.16 -17.64 24.39
CA MET A 231 -16.87 -17.86 25.06
C MET A 231 -17.01 -18.66 26.37
N ALA A 232 -18.18 -18.62 27.02
CA ALA A 232 -18.46 -19.35 28.25
C ALA A 232 -18.78 -20.84 28.05
N TRP A 233 -19.01 -21.29 26.80
CA TRP A 233 -19.28 -22.70 26.52
C TRP A 233 -18.12 -23.60 26.95
N PRO A 234 -18.37 -24.77 27.57
CA PRO A 234 -17.32 -25.75 27.87
C PRO A 234 -16.59 -26.22 26.62
N VAL A 235 -15.27 -26.41 26.70
CA VAL A 235 -14.39 -26.69 25.54
C VAL A 235 -14.88 -27.89 24.73
N GLU A 236 -15.29 -28.95 25.42
CA GLU A 236 -15.80 -30.20 24.87
C GLU A 236 -17.09 -30.05 24.06
N GLN A 237 -17.88 -29.00 24.29
CA GLN A 237 -19.14 -28.74 23.57
C GLN A 237 -18.93 -27.85 22.33
N ARG A 238 -17.82 -27.11 22.26
CA ARG A 238 -17.58 -26.09 21.22
C ARG A 238 -17.55 -26.67 19.81
N ARG A 239 -17.01 -27.89 19.65
CA ARG A 239 -16.91 -28.56 18.35
C ARG A 239 -18.26 -28.96 17.78
N ALA A 240 -19.23 -29.32 18.63
CA ALA A 240 -20.57 -29.70 18.20
C ALA A 240 -21.30 -28.56 17.46
N LEU A 241 -20.87 -27.30 17.64
CA LEU A 241 -21.38 -26.17 16.87
C LEU A 241 -21.26 -26.39 15.37
N PHE A 242 -20.14 -26.95 14.89
CA PHE A 242 -19.84 -27.04 13.46
C PHE A 242 -20.60 -28.15 12.74
N SER A 243 -21.30 -29.00 13.47
CA SER A 243 -22.26 -29.95 12.91
C SER A 243 -23.67 -29.36 12.75
N ARG A 244 -23.91 -28.13 13.24
CA ARG A 244 -25.21 -27.47 13.17
C ARG A 244 -25.33 -26.60 11.90
N PRO A 245 -26.52 -26.52 11.29
CA PRO A 245 -26.74 -25.69 10.10
C PRO A 245 -26.61 -24.18 10.39
N ASP A 246 -26.76 -23.74 11.64
CA ASP A 246 -26.70 -22.33 12.06
C ASP A 246 -25.32 -21.88 12.56
N ALA A 247 -24.28 -22.72 12.45
CA ALA A 247 -22.94 -22.44 12.97
C ALA A 247 -22.40 -21.08 12.53
N ALA A 248 -22.47 -20.79 11.22
CA ALA A 248 -21.98 -19.53 10.65
C ALA A 248 -22.72 -18.31 11.22
N ASP A 249 -24.02 -18.43 11.48
CA ASP A 249 -24.83 -17.35 12.05
C ASP A 249 -24.52 -17.09 13.51
N VAL A 250 -24.32 -18.15 14.31
CA VAL A 250 -23.88 -18.04 15.70
C VAL A 250 -22.54 -17.29 15.78
N LEU A 251 -21.56 -17.71 14.97
CA LEU A 251 -20.24 -17.06 14.92
C LEU A 251 -20.33 -15.59 14.46
N ARG A 252 -21.17 -15.31 13.46
CA ARG A 252 -21.39 -13.95 12.93
C ARG A 252 -22.03 -13.02 13.96
N ARG A 253 -23.02 -13.49 14.72
CA ARG A 253 -23.69 -12.73 15.79
C ARG A 253 -22.74 -12.40 16.93
N ALA A 254 -21.82 -13.33 17.25
CA ALA A 254 -20.77 -13.14 18.24
C ALA A 254 -19.54 -12.35 17.72
N GLY A 255 -19.55 -11.90 16.47
CA GLY A 255 -18.40 -11.20 15.87
C GLY A 255 -17.10 -12.02 15.88
N MET A 256 -17.22 -13.35 15.79
CA MET A 256 -16.08 -14.27 15.82
C MET A 256 -15.28 -14.18 14.51
N THR A 257 -13.98 -13.93 14.62
CA THR A 257 -13.03 -14.10 13.51
C THR A 257 -12.46 -15.51 13.52
N TRP A 258 -11.81 -15.94 12.43
CA TRP A 258 -11.15 -17.25 12.41
C TRP A 258 -10.06 -17.35 13.48
N GLU A 259 -9.32 -16.27 13.76
CA GLU A 259 -8.32 -16.23 14.85
C GLU A 259 -8.99 -16.41 16.23
N SER A 260 -10.15 -15.76 16.42
CA SER A 260 -10.93 -15.89 17.65
C SER A 260 -11.44 -17.31 17.84
N VAL A 261 -11.88 -17.95 16.76
CA VAL A 261 -12.37 -19.33 16.76
C VAL A 261 -11.25 -20.31 17.02
N ALA A 262 -10.06 -20.09 16.48
CA ALA A 262 -8.88 -20.90 16.78
C ALA A 262 -8.55 -20.90 18.28
N GLY A 263 -8.51 -19.71 18.90
CA GLY A 263 -8.29 -19.58 20.34
C GLY A 263 -9.43 -20.16 21.18
N TRP A 264 -10.67 -19.99 20.74
CA TRP A 264 -11.85 -20.51 21.43
C TRP A 264 -11.96 -22.04 21.33
N LEU A 265 -11.64 -22.67 20.20
CA LEU A 265 -11.71 -24.13 20.09
C LEU A 265 -10.61 -24.86 20.85
N GLN A 266 -9.47 -24.20 21.10
CA GLN A 266 -8.29 -24.80 21.75
C GLN A 266 -7.84 -26.11 21.06
N GLY A 267 -7.93 -26.15 19.73
CA GLY A 267 -7.55 -27.31 18.94
C GLY A 267 -7.54 -26.98 17.44
N PRO A 268 -7.24 -27.97 16.58
CA PRO A 268 -7.12 -27.72 15.14
C PRO A 268 -8.46 -27.27 14.54
N LEU A 269 -8.34 -26.35 13.57
CA LEU A 269 -9.43 -25.96 12.68
C LEU A 269 -9.57 -27.05 11.61
N THR A 270 -10.52 -27.95 11.82
CA THR A 270 -10.82 -29.07 10.92
C THR A 270 -11.58 -28.58 9.67
N LYS A 271 -11.80 -29.48 8.70
CA LYS A 271 -12.61 -29.24 7.50
C LYS A 271 -13.91 -28.48 7.81
N ASP A 272 -14.76 -29.07 8.65
CA ASP A 272 -16.10 -28.52 8.96
C ASP A 272 -16.02 -27.11 9.58
N VAL A 273 -14.97 -26.85 10.36
CA VAL A 273 -14.74 -25.53 10.97
C VAL A 273 -14.41 -24.50 9.91
N TRP A 274 -13.50 -24.82 9.00
CA TRP A 274 -13.15 -23.91 7.91
C TRP A 274 -14.29 -23.67 6.95
N GLU A 275 -15.06 -24.71 6.62
CA GLU A 275 -16.23 -24.61 5.76
C GLU A 275 -17.32 -23.72 6.36
N ALA A 276 -17.55 -23.79 7.68
CA ALA A 276 -18.46 -22.89 8.38
C ALA A 276 -17.96 -21.44 8.43
N LEU A 277 -16.63 -21.23 8.50
CA LEU A 277 -16.03 -19.89 8.62
C LEU A 277 -15.94 -19.15 7.29
N ALA A 278 -15.54 -19.84 6.22
CA ALA A 278 -15.19 -19.25 4.93
C ALA A 278 -16.24 -18.26 4.38
N PRO A 279 -17.57 -18.53 4.46
CA PRO A 279 -18.59 -17.58 3.98
C PRO A 279 -18.53 -16.21 4.67
N SER A 280 -18.21 -16.19 5.96
CA SER A 280 -18.20 -14.97 6.79
C SER A 280 -16.85 -14.25 6.80
N MET A 281 -15.78 -14.90 6.33
CA MET A 281 -14.43 -14.34 6.34
C MET A 281 -14.32 -13.11 5.44
N GLY A 282 -13.51 -12.15 5.87
CA GLY A 282 -13.13 -11.01 5.02
C GLY A 282 -12.24 -11.44 3.85
N TYR A 283 -12.24 -10.67 2.78
CA TYR A 283 -11.51 -10.99 1.54
C TYR A 283 -10.01 -11.29 1.77
N MET A 284 -9.32 -10.44 2.55
CA MET A 284 -7.91 -10.66 2.90
C MET A 284 -7.69 -11.89 3.79
N ALA A 285 -8.67 -12.24 4.64
CA ALA A 285 -8.58 -13.43 5.47
C ALA A 285 -8.70 -14.70 4.62
N LEU A 286 -9.55 -14.71 3.59
CA LEU A 286 -9.62 -15.80 2.62
C LEU A 286 -8.27 -15.98 1.91
N LEU A 287 -7.72 -14.90 1.33
CA LEU A 287 -6.42 -14.95 0.62
C LEU A 287 -5.28 -15.51 1.47
N ARG A 288 -5.26 -15.21 2.79
CA ARG A 288 -4.21 -15.66 3.69
C ARG A 288 -4.37 -17.10 4.19
N ASN A 289 -5.53 -17.71 4.01
CA ASN A 289 -5.84 -19.02 4.56
C ASN A 289 -6.08 -20.10 3.50
N LEU A 290 -5.84 -19.82 2.21
CA LEU A 290 -6.02 -20.81 1.12
C LEU A 290 -5.25 -22.11 1.38
N ARG A 291 -4.00 -22.01 1.85
CA ARG A 291 -3.20 -23.18 2.23
C ARG A 291 -3.85 -23.96 3.37
N ASN A 292 -4.36 -23.27 4.39
CA ASN A 292 -5.01 -23.90 5.54
C ASN A 292 -6.30 -24.61 5.12
N PHE A 293 -7.03 -24.08 4.14
CA PHE A 293 -8.21 -24.74 3.59
C PHE A 293 -7.85 -26.05 2.89
N ASP A 294 -6.78 -26.07 2.10
CA ASP A 294 -6.30 -27.28 1.44
C ASP A 294 -5.77 -28.32 2.45
N GLU A 295 -4.95 -27.90 3.40
CA GLU A 295 -4.40 -28.78 4.45
C GLU A 295 -5.50 -29.41 5.33
N ALA A 296 -6.59 -28.67 5.57
CA ALA A 296 -7.74 -29.18 6.31
C ALA A 296 -8.65 -30.10 5.48
N GLY A 297 -8.42 -30.24 4.16
CA GLY A 297 -9.24 -31.06 3.28
C GLY A 297 -10.61 -30.44 2.97
N MET A 298 -10.69 -29.11 2.83
CA MET A 298 -11.91 -28.43 2.38
C MET A 298 -12.46 -29.06 1.09
N SER A 299 -13.79 -29.23 1.04
CA SER A 299 -14.53 -29.75 -0.11
C SER A 299 -14.38 -28.86 -1.34
N ASP A 300 -14.48 -29.46 -2.53
CA ASP A 300 -14.37 -28.71 -3.79
C ASP A 300 -15.54 -27.75 -3.99
N GLU A 301 -16.73 -28.05 -3.47
CA GLU A 301 -17.91 -27.19 -3.53
C GLU A 301 -17.70 -25.88 -2.76
N VAL A 302 -17.19 -25.96 -1.53
CA VAL A 302 -16.89 -24.77 -0.73
C VAL A 302 -15.69 -24.03 -1.29
N ALA A 303 -14.66 -24.77 -1.74
CA ALA A 303 -13.50 -24.17 -2.39
C ALA A 303 -13.89 -23.37 -3.65
N ALA A 304 -14.79 -23.91 -4.49
CA ALA A 304 -15.30 -23.22 -5.66
C ALA A 304 -16.03 -21.91 -5.30
N THR A 305 -16.77 -21.90 -4.19
CA THR A 305 -17.44 -20.69 -3.69
C THR A 305 -16.43 -19.63 -3.24
N VAL A 306 -15.37 -20.03 -2.54
CA VAL A 306 -14.28 -19.13 -2.16
C VAL A 306 -13.56 -18.59 -3.40
N ALA A 307 -13.24 -19.46 -4.36
CA ALA A 307 -12.57 -19.10 -5.61
C ALA A 307 -13.40 -18.09 -6.42
N ALA A 308 -14.71 -18.32 -6.57
CA ALA A 308 -15.62 -17.39 -7.25
C ALA A 308 -15.64 -16.00 -6.58
N ARG A 309 -15.66 -15.96 -5.24
CA ARG A 309 -15.60 -14.69 -4.50
C ARG A 309 -14.26 -13.97 -4.67
N LEU A 310 -13.15 -14.70 -4.75
CA LEU A 310 -11.83 -14.11 -4.99
C LEU A 310 -11.71 -13.56 -6.41
N ALA A 311 -12.26 -14.25 -7.40
CA ALA A 311 -12.24 -13.84 -8.80
C ALA A 311 -13.18 -12.68 -9.15
N ASP A 312 -14.21 -12.42 -8.32
CA ASP A 312 -15.20 -11.35 -8.58
C ASP A 312 -14.54 -9.95 -8.63
N PRO A 313 -14.60 -9.24 -9.77
CA PRO A 313 -13.97 -7.92 -9.92
C PRO A 313 -14.49 -6.87 -8.92
N GLY A 314 -15.76 -6.96 -8.53
CA GLY A 314 -16.36 -6.06 -7.54
C GLY A 314 -15.80 -6.28 -6.13
N GLN A 315 -15.61 -7.54 -5.73
CA GLN A 315 -14.94 -7.91 -4.49
C GLN A 315 -13.48 -7.48 -4.50
N VAL A 316 -12.75 -7.71 -5.61
CA VAL A 316 -11.36 -7.28 -5.78
C VAL A 316 -11.25 -5.77 -5.58
N ALA A 317 -12.06 -4.97 -6.29
CA ALA A 317 -12.04 -3.51 -6.17
C ALA A 317 -12.37 -3.03 -4.73
N ARG A 318 -13.42 -3.59 -4.10
CA ARG A 318 -13.80 -3.24 -2.72
C ARG A 318 -12.75 -3.66 -1.69
N SER A 319 -12.01 -4.73 -1.95
CA SER A 319 -10.99 -5.26 -1.04
C SER A 319 -9.75 -4.38 -0.91
N ARG A 320 -9.52 -3.51 -1.92
CA ARG A 320 -8.32 -2.68 -2.07
C ARG A 320 -7.01 -3.46 -1.93
N GLN A 321 -7.02 -4.75 -2.25
CA GLN A 321 -5.82 -5.58 -2.23
C GLN A 321 -4.90 -5.17 -3.38
N LEU A 322 -3.63 -4.97 -3.06
CA LEU A 322 -2.61 -4.67 -4.06
C LEU A 322 -2.31 -5.92 -4.90
N PRO A 323 -2.00 -5.79 -6.20
CA PRO A 323 -1.80 -6.92 -7.12
C PRO A 323 -0.85 -8.01 -6.61
N PHE A 324 0.25 -7.62 -5.97
CA PHE A 324 1.23 -8.57 -5.42
C PHE A 324 0.65 -9.48 -4.31
N ARG A 325 -0.45 -9.10 -3.65
CA ARG A 325 -1.09 -9.93 -2.62
C ARG A 325 -1.68 -11.20 -3.22
N PHE A 326 -2.16 -11.15 -4.46
CA PHE A 326 -2.64 -12.33 -5.19
C PHE A 326 -1.48 -13.25 -5.57
N LEU A 327 -0.34 -12.68 -5.98
CA LEU A 327 0.88 -13.44 -6.20
C LEU A 327 1.35 -14.13 -4.91
N SER A 328 1.40 -13.40 -3.79
CA SER A 328 1.79 -14.00 -2.50
C SER A 328 0.85 -15.12 -2.07
N ALA A 329 -0.47 -15.00 -2.34
CA ALA A 329 -1.42 -16.07 -2.06
C ALA A 329 -1.20 -17.29 -2.97
N TYR A 330 -0.90 -17.08 -4.25
CA TYR A 330 -0.57 -18.14 -5.20
C TYR A 330 0.70 -18.89 -4.81
N GLU A 331 1.78 -18.17 -4.45
CA GLU A 331 3.03 -18.75 -3.96
C GLU A 331 2.82 -19.57 -2.67
N ALA A 332 1.94 -19.10 -1.78
CA ALA A 332 1.68 -19.74 -0.49
C ALA A 332 0.75 -20.97 -0.57
N ALA A 333 -0.11 -21.02 -1.59
CA ALA A 333 -1.07 -22.11 -1.80
C ALA A 333 -1.03 -22.58 -3.28
N PRO A 334 0.03 -23.29 -3.71
CA PRO A 334 0.24 -23.73 -5.09
C PRO A 334 -0.66 -24.93 -5.45
N SER A 335 -1.96 -24.78 -5.25
CA SER A 335 -2.99 -25.76 -5.61
C SER A 335 -3.69 -25.33 -6.89
N LEU A 336 -4.06 -26.31 -7.73
CA LEU A 336 -4.81 -26.08 -8.97
C LEU A 336 -6.19 -25.42 -8.70
N ARG A 337 -6.74 -25.59 -7.49
CA ARG A 337 -8.02 -25.01 -7.05
C ARG A 337 -8.03 -23.48 -7.13
N TRP A 338 -6.93 -22.84 -6.76
CA TRP A 338 -6.89 -21.38 -6.56
C TRP A 338 -6.25 -20.62 -7.72
N GLY A 339 -5.36 -21.25 -8.48
CA GLY A 339 -4.52 -20.58 -9.46
C GLY A 339 -5.30 -19.74 -10.48
N HIS A 340 -6.39 -20.26 -11.03
CA HIS A 340 -7.21 -19.54 -12.00
C HIS A 340 -7.92 -18.32 -11.37
N ALA A 341 -8.54 -18.51 -10.19
CA ALA A 341 -9.23 -17.43 -9.49
C ALA A 341 -8.26 -16.32 -9.05
N LEU A 342 -7.06 -16.67 -8.61
CA LEU A 342 -6.02 -15.71 -8.25
C LEU A 342 -5.47 -14.96 -9.48
N ASP A 343 -5.36 -15.62 -10.64
CA ASP A 343 -5.01 -14.96 -11.91
C ASP A 343 -6.08 -13.95 -12.33
N GLN A 344 -7.36 -14.34 -12.25
CA GLN A 344 -8.49 -13.45 -12.51
C GLN A 344 -8.53 -12.27 -11.55
N ALA A 345 -8.33 -12.52 -10.25
CA ALA A 345 -8.29 -11.48 -9.23
C ALA A 345 -7.13 -10.49 -9.46
N LEU A 346 -5.95 -10.99 -9.81
CA LEU A 346 -4.80 -10.16 -10.15
C LEU A 346 -5.12 -9.29 -11.37
N ARG A 347 -5.65 -9.86 -12.46
CA ARG A 347 -6.05 -9.08 -13.65
C ARG A 347 -7.11 -8.03 -13.33
N ALA A 348 -8.11 -8.38 -12.53
CA ALA A 348 -9.15 -7.46 -12.11
C ALA A 348 -8.59 -6.31 -11.27
N SER A 349 -7.60 -6.57 -10.41
CA SER A 349 -6.89 -5.54 -9.63
C SER A 349 -6.08 -4.57 -10.50
N LEU A 350 -5.84 -4.94 -11.76
CA LEU A 350 -5.12 -4.16 -12.77
C LEU A 350 -6.07 -3.64 -13.87
N GLY A 351 -7.39 -3.67 -13.62
CA GLY A 351 -8.41 -3.20 -14.56
C GLY A 351 -8.23 -1.74 -14.97
N ASN A 352 -7.72 -0.90 -14.06
CA ASN A 352 -7.51 0.53 -14.27
C ASN A 352 -6.25 0.89 -15.08
N LEU A 353 -5.40 -0.09 -15.43
CA LEU A 353 -4.27 0.19 -16.33
C LEU A 353 -4.78 0.73 -17.67
N PRO A 354 -4.26 1.84 -18.20
CA PRO A 354 -4.70 2.36 -19.49
C PRO A 354 -4.39 1.35 -20.58
N THR A 355 -5.20 1.35 -21.64
CA THR A 355 -4.76 0.79 -22.91
C THR A 355 -3.59 1.64 -23.42
N LEU A 356 -2.48 0.99 -23.75
CA LEU A 356 -1.27 1.65 -24.24
C LEU A 356 -1.11 1.31 -25.72
N PRO A 357 -1.72 2.10 -26.64
CA PRO A 357 -1.62 1.84 -28.08
C PRO A 357 -0.20 2.07 -28.56
N GLY A 358 0.23 1.33 -29.59
CA GLY A 358 1.60 1.40 -30.11
C GLY A 358 2.62 0.62 -29.27
N ARG A 359 3.91 0.92 -29.47
CA ARG A 359 5.03 0.11 -28.99
C ARG A 359 5.66 0.68 -27.72
N SER A 360 5.64 -0.11 -26.65
CA SER A 360 6.15 0.28 -25.33
C SER A 360 7.38 -0.54 -24.96
N LEU A 361 8.42 0.11 -24.44
CA LEU A 361 9.51 -0.57 -23.75
C LEU A 361 9.23 -0.55 -22.25
N VAL A 362 9.25 -1.70 -21.59
CA VAL A 362 9.10 -1.80 -20.13
C VAL A 362 10.37 -2.40 -19.54
N LEU A 363 11.12 -1.58 -18.81
CA LEU A 363 12.31 -1.99 -18.06
C LEU A 363 11.93 -2.25 -16.60
N VAL A 364 12.09 -3.49 -16.16
CA VAL A 364 11.90 -3.92 -14.77
C VAL A 364 13.25 -4.16 -14.12
N ASP A 365 13.52 -3.42 -13.06
CA ASP A 365 14.78 -3.50 -12.34
C ASP A 365 14.85 -4.76 -11.46
N THR A 366 15.94 -5.51 -11.61
CA THR A 366 16.26 -6.75 -10.91
C THR A 366 17.56 -6.66 -10.10
N SER A 367 18.06 -5.44 -9.88
CA SER A 367 19.26 -5.14 -9.09
C SER A 367 19.18 -5.61 -7.64
N ALA A 368 20.33 -5.63 -6.97
CA ALA A 368 20.43 -5.99 -5.55
C ALA A 368 19.56 -5.10 -4.65
N SER A 369 19.43 -3.80 -4.93
CA SER A 369 18.59 -2.90 -4.13
C SER A 369 17.10 -3.23 -4.27
N MET A 370 16.70 -3.76 -5.42
CA MET A 370 15.33 -4.19 -5.70
C MET A 370 15.00 -5.59 -5.15
N THR A 371 16.00 -6.44 -4.90
CA THR A 371 15.82 -7.85 -4.52
C THR A 371 16.27 -8.18 -3.11
N GLY A 372 17.22 -7.43 -2.57
CA GLY A 372 17.94 -7.74 -1.32
C GLY A 372 17.13 -7.44 -0.07
N THR A 373 16.30 -6.40 -0.09
CA THR A 373 15.52 -5.97 1.08
C THR A 373 14.02 -6.04 0.79
N PRO A 374 13.24 -6.79 1.60
CA PRO A 374 11.78 -6.73 1.51
C PRO A 374 11.24 -5.34 1.82
N VAL A 375 10.03 -5.03 1.35
CA VAL A 375 9.38 -3.72 1.58
C VAL A 375 9.08 -3.42 3.06
N SER A 376 9.20 -4.42 3.95
CA SER A 376 9.12 -4.29 5.40
C SER A 376 9.69 -5.57 6.04
N ALA A 377 10.23 -5.51 7.25
CA ALA A 377 10.77 -6.67 7.98
C ALA A 377 9.78 -7.84 8.14
N ARG A 378 8.47 -7.56 8.14
CA ARG A 378 7.39 -8.57 8.25
C ARG A 378 6.85 -9.07 6.91
N SER A 379 7.48 -8.70 5.78
CA SER A 379 7.06 -9.06 4.44
C SER A 379 8.13 -9.89 3.74
N LYS A 380 7.70 -10.81 2.87
CA LYS A 380 8.59 -11.49 1.91
C LYS A 380 8.56 -10.85 0.52
N VAL A 381 7.81 -9.75 0.38
CA VAL A 381 7.63 -9.04 -0.90
C VAL A 381 8.78 -8.06 -1.05
N THR A 382 9.53 -8.18 -2.14
CA THR A 382 10.60 -7.26 -2.52
C THR A 382 10.09 -6.21 -3.52
N PRO A 383 10.74 -5.05 -3.67
CA PRO A 383 10.46 -4.10 -4.73
C PRO A 383 10.44 -4.74 -6.13
N ALA A 384 11.39 -5.65 -6.42
CA ALA A 384 11.44 -6.41 -7.67
C ALA A 384 10.18 -7.25 -7.91
N LYS A 385 9.60 -7.86 -6.86
CA LYS A 385 8.32 -8.58 -6.97
C LYS A 385 7.19 -7.66 -7.39
N ALA A 386 7.08 -6.49 -6.77
CA ALA A 386 6.05 -5.52 -7.13
C ALA A 386 6.26 -5.00 -8.56
N ALA A 387 7.51 -4.71 -8.95
CA ALA A 387 7.88 -4.28 -10.29
C ALA A 387 7.58 -5.33 -11.36
N ALA A 388 7.87 -6.62 -11.09
CA ALA A 388 7.59 -7.72 -12.02
C ALA A 388 6.09 -7.94 -12.22
N VAL A 389 5.28 -7.92 -11.15
CA VAL A 389 3.80 -7.98 -11.27
C VAL A 389 3.31 -6.90 -12.23
N PHE A 390 3.83 -5.70 -12.05
CA PHE A 390 3.42 -4.57 -12.85
C PHE A 390 3.91 -4.65 -14.30
N GLY A 391 5.19 -4.95 -14.53
CA GLY A 391 5.76 -5.06 -15.87
C GLY A 391 5.14 -6.17 -16.70
N VAL A 392 4.88 -7.34 -16.10
CA VAL A 392 4.18 -8.45 -16.77
C VAL A 392 2.73 -8.09 -17.08
N ALA A 393 2.05 -7.38 -16.19
CA ALA A 393 0.69 -6.96 -16.46
C ALA A 393 0.58 -5.92 -17.58
N LEU A 394 1.52 -4.96 -17.63
CA LEU A 394 1.65 -4.06 -18.77
C LEU A 394 1.88 -4.84 -20.06
N ALA A 395 2.75 -5.85 -20.04
CA ALA A 395 3.02 -6.68 -21.21
C ALA A 395 1.81 -7.52 -21.64
N ALA A 396 1.04 -8.04 -20.68
CA ALA A 396 -0.15 -8.84 -20.95
C ALA A 396 -1.34 -8.01 -21.47
N LYS A 397 -1.42 -6.72 -21.10
CA LYS A 397 -2.52 -5.81 -21.50
C LYS A 397 -2.17 -4.92 -22.70
N GLY A 398 -0.90 -4.57 -22.84
CA GLY A 398 -0.43 -3.67 -23.88
C GLY A 398 -0.50 -4.28 -25.27
N GLU A 399 -0.56 -3.43 -26.29
CA GLU A 399 -0.70 -3.87 -27.68
C GLU A 399 0.60 -4.51 -28.20
N GLN A 400 1.71 -3.78 -28.05
CA GLN A 400 3.06 -4.20 -28.42
C GLN A 400 4.03 -3.78 -27.31
N VAL A 401 4.43 -4.74 -26.46
CA VAL A 401 5.27 -4.45 -25.29
C VAL A 401 6.53 -5.31 -25.32
N ASP A 402 7.67 -4.64 -25.34
CA ASP A 402 8.96 -5.27 -25.08
C ASP A 402 9.24 -5.21 -23.58
N LEU A 403 8.98 -6.31 -22.88
CA LEU A 403 9.29 -6.46 -21.46
C LEU A 403 10.73 -6.94 -21.28
N VAL A 404 11.50 -6.20 -20.50
CA VAL A 404 12.93 -6.44 -20.27
C VAL A 404 13.23 -6.37 -18.78
N GLY A 405 13.84 -7.42 -18.23
CA GLY A 405 14.47 -7.36 -16.93
C GLY A 405 15.90 -6.84 -17.07
N PHE A 406 16.33 -5.99 -16.13
CA PHE A 406 17.67 -5.42 -16.19
C PHE A 406 18.37 -5.37 -14.83
N ALA A 407 19.69 -5.40 -14.88
CA ALA A 407 20.61 -5.08 -13.78
C ALA A 407 21.89 -4.49 -14.42
N ASP A 408 23.02 -5.19 -14.38
CA ASP A 408 24.24 -4.83 -15.14
C ASP A 408 24.04 -5.02 -16.66
N ARG A 409 23.27 -6.05 -17.02
CA ARG A 409 22.86 -6.39 -18.40
C ARG A 409 21.33 -6.45 -18.49
N THR A 410 20.81 -6.92 -19.60
CA THR A 410 19.36 -6.99 -19.88
C THR A 410 18.97 -8.36 -20.39
N PHE A 411 17.78 -8.83 -20.04
CA PHE A 411 17.15 -10.01 -20.63
C PHE A 411 15.74 -9.68 -21.11
N ARG A 412 15.35 -10.20 -22.27
CA ARG A 412 13.96 -10.07 -22.77
C ARG A 412 13.07 -11.13 -22.15
N HIS A 413 11.84 -10.76 -21.82
CA HIS A 413 10.83 -11.66 -21.27
C HIS A 413 9.56 -11.61 -22.12
N GLU A 414 9.36 -12.63 -22.96
CA GLU A 414 8.21 -12.69 -23.87
C GLU A 414 6.96 -13.17 -23.16
N VAL A 415 5.92 -12.33 -23.07
CA VAL A 415 4.63 -12.71 -22.47
C VAL A 415 3.64 -13.07 -23.59
N PRO A 416 3.28 -14.35 -23.77
CA PRO A 416 2.31 -14.73 -24.79
C PRO A 416 0.93 -14.11 -24.53
N ARG A 417 0.19 -13.80 -25.59
CA ARG A 417 -1.21 -13.35 -25.46
C ARG A 417 -2.04 -14.41 -24.74
N GLY A 418 -2.78 -13.99 -23.72
CA GLY A 418 -3.61 -14.88 -22.91
C GLY A 418 -2.84 -15.68 -21.84
N ALA A 419 -1.51 -15.54 -21.72
CA ALA A 419 -0.75 -16.19 -20.66
C ALA A 419 -1.23 -15.76 -19.26
N SER A 420 -1.19 -16.67 -18.30
CA SER A 420 -1.50 -16.37 -16.88
C SER A 420 -0.50 -15.37 -16.33
N VAL A 421 -0.96 -14.19 -15.95
CA VAL A 421 -0.12 -13.13 -15.40
C VAL A 421 0.63 -13.63 -14.16
N VAL A 422 -0.04 -14.37 -13.28
CA VAL A 422 0.58 -14.90 -12.06
C VAL A 422 1.74 -15.84 -12.38
N ARG A 423 1.57 -16.75 -13.35
CA ARG A 423 2.64 -17.67 -13.78
C ARG A 423 3.78 -16.94 -14.49
N GLU A 424 3.47 -15.96 -15.30
CA GLU A 424 4.45 -15.16 -16.02
C GLU A 424 5.31 -14.31 -15.07
N VAL A 425 4.70 -13.78 -14.02
CA VAL A 425 5.44 -13.11 -12.95
C VAL A 425 6.36 -14.09 -12.22
N ASP A 426 5.88 -15.26 -11.81
CA ASP A 426 6.73 -16.29 -11.20
C ASP A 426 7.92 -16.68 -12.11
N ARG A 427 7.65 -16.86 -13.42
CA ARG A 427 8.68 -17.12 -14.42
C ARG A 427 9.67 -15.96 -14.55
N PHE A 428 9.21 -14.71 -14.52
CA PHE A 428 10.08 -13.53 -14.55
C PHE A 428 10.98 -13.49 -13.31
N LEU A 429 10.41 -13.72 -12.13
CA LEU A 429 11.15 -13.67 -10.86
C LEU A 429 12.25 -14.73 -10.76
N LYS A 430 12.03 -15.92 -11.33
CA LYS A 430 13.05 -16.99 -11.39
C LYS A 430 14.28 -16.63 -12.22
N ARG A 431 14.23 -15.56 -13.02
CA ARG A 431 15.31 -15.08 -13.90
C ARG A 431 16.14 -13.98 -13.26
N ILE A 432 15.73 -13.50 -12.08
CA ILE A 432 16.51 -12.52 -11.31
C ILE A 432 17.90 -13.10 -11.02
N GLY A 433 18.94 -12.32 -11.34
CA GLY A 433 20.34 -12.72 -11.25
C GLY A 433 20.98 -13.15 -12.58
N GLU A 434 20.22 -13.45 -13.64
CA GLU A 434 20.77 -13.82 -14.97
C GLU A 434 21.69 -12.73 -15.55
N VAL A 435 21.42 -11.48 -15.20
CA VAL A 435 22.03 -10.28 -15.80
C VAL A 435 22.81 -9.44 -14.80
N GLY A 436 23.18 -10.05 -13.67
CA GLY A 436 23.93 -9.40 -12.59
C GLY A 436 23.03 -8.70 -11.56
N HIS A 437 23.59 -7.74 -10.83
CA HIS A 437 22.99 -7.13 -9.64
C HIS A 437 23.16 -5.61 -9.54
N GLY A 438 23.86 -4.95 -10.46
CA GLY A 438 23.93 -3.49 -10.51
C GLY A 438 22.69 -2.83 -11.08
N THR A 439 22.64 -1.48 -11.04
CA THR A 439 21.52 -0.68 -11.55
C THR A 439 21.97 0.18 -12.74
N ASP A 440 22.12 -0.43 -13.92
CA ASP A 440 22.54 0.26 -15.15
C ASP A 440 21.32 0.65 -16.01
N ILE A 441 20.61 1.73 -15.63
CA ILE A 441 19.45 2.22 -16.40
C ILE A 441 19.89 2.67 -17.80
N ILE A 442 21.01 3.39 -17.88
CA ILE A 442 21.50 4.02 -19.11
C ILE A 442 21.89 2.97 -20.15
N GLY A 443 22.72 1.99 -19.78
CA GLY A 443 23.10 0.92 -20.68
C GLY A 443 21.91 0.03 -21.04
N SER A 444 20.95 -0.16 -20.12
CA SER A 444 19.74 -0.94 -20.41
C SER A 444 18.86 -0.27 -21.46
N LEU A 445 18.73 1.06 -21.41
CA LEU A 445 18.09 1.83 -22.46
C LEU A 445 18.84 1.70 -23.79
N LYS A 446 20.17 1.80 -23.81
CA LYS A 446 20.97 1.65 -25.04
C LYS A 446 20.81 0.27 -25.69
N ARG A 447 20.74 -0.79 -24.88
CA ARG A 447 20.60 -2.18 -25.35
C ARG A 447 19.19 -2.49 -25.84
N SER A 448 18.18 -1.85 -25.26
CA SER A 448 16.79 -2.29 -25.41
C SER A 448 15.91 -1.32 -26.20
N TYR A 449 16.21 -0.03 -26.21
CA TYR A 449 15.45 0.96 -26.96
C TYR A 449 15.62 0.74 -28.46
N GLY A 450 14.49 0.69 -29.18
CA GLY A 450 14.45 0.36 -30.59
C GLY A 450 13.24 0.96 -31.28
N ARG A 451 13.13 2.29 -31.31
CA ARG A 451 12.00 3.04 -31.89
C ARG A 451 10.66 2.77 -31.18
N HIS A 452 10.70 2.65 -29.85
CA HIS A 452 9.50 2.60 -29.03
C HIS A 452 8.85 3.98 -28.95
N ASP A 453 7.52 4.00 -28.87
CA ASP A 453 6.70 5.20 -28.70
C ASP A 453 6.78 5.74 -27.28
N ARG A 454 7.09 4.87 -26.30
CA ARG A 454 7.25 5.21 -24.88
C ARG A 454 8.15 4.24 -24.15
N VAL A 455 8.71 4.70 -23.04
CA VAL A 455 9.56 3.90 -22.16
C VAL A 455 9.06 3.96 -20.72
N PHE A 456 8.91 2.80 -20.09
CA PHE A 456 8.65 2.64 -18.67
C PHE A 456 9.90 2.12 -17.98
N VAL A 457 10.31 2.76 -16.89
CA VAL A 457 11.41 2.30 -16.04
C VAL A 457 10.87 2.09 -14.64
N ILE A 458 10.89 0.85 -14.14
CA ILE A 458 10.34 0.50 -12.83
C ILE A 458 11.51 0.09 -11.94
N SER A 459 11.90 0.96 -11.01
CA SER A 459 13.16 0.89 -10.26
C SER A 459 13.07 1.71 -8.97
N ASP A 460 14.06 1.58 -8.09
CA ASP A 460 14.28 2.52 -6.99
C ASP A 460 15.00 3.82 -7.45
N MET A 461 15.35 3.89 -8.73
CA MET A 461 16.00 5.01 -9.42
C MET A 461 17.43 5.30 -8.94
N GLN A 462 18.12 4.34 -8.31
CA GLN A 462 19.52 4.49 -7.93
C GLN A 462 20.43 3.96 -9.04
N THR A 463 20.52 4.71 -10.14
CA THR A 463 21.33 4.29 -11.30
C THR A 463 22.82 4.57 -11.13
N MET A 464 23.63 3.73 -11.76
CA MET A 464 25.07 3.97 -11.99
C MET A 464 25.30 5.12 -12.98
N SER A 465 26.53 5.66 -12.98
CA SER A 465 26.98 6.67 -13.95
C SER A 465 27.06 6.12 -15.37
N GLY A 466 26.63 6.92 -16.35
CA GLY A 466 26.79 6.60 -17.76
C GLY A 466 28.22 6.84 -18.25
N ALA A 467 28.62 6.08 -19.28
CA ALA A 467 29.85 6.34 -20.00
C ALA A 467 29.89 7.78 -20.56
N TYR A 468 31.04 8.46 -20.42
CA TYR A 468 31.28 9.83 -20.88
C TYR A 468 30.27 10.87 -20.34
N GLY A 469 29.70 10.64 -19.15
CA GLY A 469 28.79 11.58 -18.50
C GLY A 469 27.40 11.68 -19.14
N GLN A 470 26.98 10.68 -19.92
CA GLN A 470 25.61 10.62 -20.44
C GLN A 470 24.62 10.35 -19.30
N GLY A 471 23.49 11.06 -19.30
CA GLY A 471 22.37 10.82 -18.39
C GLY A 471 21.29 9.94 -19.01
N VAL A 472 20.34 9.48 -18.20
CA VAL A 472 19.18 8.67 -18.63
C VAL A 472 18.40 9.38 -19.75
N SER A 473 18.21 10.70 -19.64
CA SER A 473 17.46 11.49 -20.61
C SER A 473 18.12 11.60 -21.99
N ASP A 474 19.42 11.36 -22.10
CA ASP A 474 20.19 11.52 -23.35
C ASP A 474 20.07 10.30 -24.27
N VAL A 475 19.71 9.14 -23.73
CA VAL A 475 19.65 7.86 -24.47
C VAL A 475 18.40 7.76 -25.35
N VAL A 476 17.29 8.35 -24.89
CA VAL A 476 15.99 8.26 -25.57
C VAL A 476 15.69 9.60 -26.25
N PRO A 477 15.21 9.63 -27.51
CA PRO A 477 14.85 10.86 -28.19
C PRO A 477 13.90 11.75 -27.35
N ARG A 478 14.09 13.07 -27.37
CA ARG A 478 13.33 14.02 -26.52
C ARG A 478 11.81 13.99 -26.74
N HIS A 479 11.35 13.59 -27.93
CA HIS A 479 9.93 13.49 -28.23
C HIS A 479 9.28 12.21 -27.69
N VAL A 480 10.07 11.22 -27.25
CA VAL A 480 9.60 9.96 -26.69
C VAL A 480 9.54 10.09 -25.16
N PRO A 481 8.39 9.85 -24.53
CA PRO A 481 8.25 9.90 -23.08
C PRO A 481 8.96 8.76 -22.36
N ILE A 482 9.62 9.14 -21.26
CA ILE A 482 10.10 8.23 -20.23
C ILE A 482 9.22 8.41 -18.99
N TYR A 483 8.67 7.31 -18.50
CA TYR A 483 7.89 7.21 -17.28
C TYR A 483 8.64 6.36 -16.25
N GLY A 484 9.25 7.03 -15.27
CA GLY A 484 9.90 6.39 -14.13
C GLY A 484 8.89 6.07 -13.02
N PHE A 485 8.82 4.81 -12.60
CA PHE A 485 8.08 4.37 -11.43
C PHE A 485 9.07 4.15 -10.29
N ASN A 486 9.13 5.13 -9.39
CA ASN A 486 10.06 5.15 -8.27
C ASN A 486 9.49 4.37 -7.08
N LEU A 487 10.22 3.35 -6.66
CA LEU A 487 9.85 2.47 -5.55
C LEU A 487 10.67 2.72 -4.27
N GLY A 488 11.68 3.58 -4.32
CA GLY A 488 12.61 3.83 -3.21
C GLY A 488 12.35 5.14 -2.43
N GLY A 489 11.84 6.18 -3.09
CA GLY A 489 11.59 7.48 -2.45
C GLY A 489 12.85 8.18 -1.94
N TYR A 490 14.01 7.90 -2.55
CA TYR A 490 15.29 8.52 -2.23
C TYR A 490 15.33 9.99 -2.62
N ARG A 491 16.15 10.78 -1.92
CA ARG A 491 16.22 12.25 -2.07
C ARG A 491 16.45 12.71 -3.52
N MET A 492 17.40 12.09 -4.21
CA MET A 492 17.81 12.50 -5.56
C MET A 492 17.11 11.69 -6.64
N GLY A 493 16.69 12.34 -7.72
CA GLY A 493 16.19 11.69 -8.94
C GLY A 493 17.32 11.29 -9.87
N ALA A 494 17.12 10.22 -10.65
CA ALA A 494 18.09 9.74 -11.63
C ALA A 494 18.19 10.62 -12.90
N TYR A 495 17.18 11.47 -13.14
CA TYR A 495 17.12 12.37 -14.30
C TYR A 495 16.16 13.53 -14.03
N ALA A 496 16.26 14.56 -14.88
CA ALA A 496 15.37 15.71 -14.82
C ALA A 496 13.91 15.29 -15.15
N THR A 497 12.96 15.57 -14.25
CA THR A 497 11.54 15.17 -14.38
C THR A 497 10.57 16.37 -14.27
N GLY A 498 9.31 16.13 -14.62
CA GLY A 498 8.21 17.10 -14.51
C GLY A 498 7.79 17.73 -15.84
N LYS A 499 8.65 17.64 -16.87
CA LYS A 499 8.45 18.28 -18.18
C LYS A 499 9.25 17.57 -19.27
N ALA A 500 9.11 18.03 -20.51
CA ALA A 500 9.91 17.58 -21.65
C ALA A 500 9.88 16.06 -21.86
N ASN A 501 8.72 15.44 -21.65
CA ASN A 501 8.51 13.99 -21.80
C ASN A 501 9.42 13.16 -20.87
N ARG A 502 9.71 13.69 -19.68
CA ARG A 502 10.42 13.01 -18.61
C ARG A 502 9.57 13.12 -17.35
N HIS A 503 8.98 12.01 -16.94
CA HIS A 503 8.00 11.98 -15.87
C HIS A 503 8.39 10.91 -14.87
N GLU A 504 8.22 11.21 -13.59
CA GLU A 504 8.42 10.27 -12.50
C GLU A 504 7.15 10.18 -11.67
N PHE A 505 6.87 8.97 -11.19
CA PHE A 505 5.72 8.66 -10.37
C PHE A 505 6.13 7.84 -9.16
N GLY A 506 5.35 7.97 -8.08
CA GLY A 506 5.56 7.23 -6.84
C GLY A 506 4.67 5.99 -6.76
N GLY A 507 5.28 4.85 -6.41
CA GLY A 507 4.56 3.59 -6.17
C GLY A 507 3.91 2.99 -7.43
N LEU A 508 3.18 1.88 -7.24
CA LEU A 508 2.51 1.13 -8.31
C LEU A 508 1.00 1.08 -8.05
N THR A 509 0.35 2.25 -8.04
CA THR A 509 -1.08 2.38 -7.76
C THR A 509 -1.85 2.84 -9.00
N ASP A 510 -3.16 2.55 -9.03
CA ASP A 510 -4.06 2.93 -10.12
C ASP A 510 -4.07 4.44 -10.42
N ALA A 511 -3.91 5.26 -9.38
CA ALA A 511 -3.91 6.71 -9.51
C ALA A 511 -2.76 7.21 -10.39
N THR A 512 -1.59 6.57 -10.28
CA THR A 512 -0.41 6.89 -11.09
C THR A 512 -0.66 6.71 -12.59
N PHE A 513 -1.44 5.71 -12.97
CA PHE A 513 -1.64 5.38 -14.38
C PHE A 513 -2.60 6.31 -15.11
N ARG A 514 -3.49 6.99 -14.38
CA ARG A 514 -4.42 7.96 -14.96
C ARG A 514 -3.68 9.18 -15.53
N ALA A 515 -2.47 9.45 -15.06
CA ALA A 515 -1.64 10.54 -15.57
C ALA A 515 -1.09 10.27 -16.99
N ILE A 516 -0.82 9.00 -17.34
CA ILE A 516 -0.15 8.68 -18.62
C ILE A 516 -0.97 9.12 -19.83
N PRO A 517 -2.27 8.77 -19.97
CA PRO A 517 -3.07 9.23 -21.12
C PRO A 517 -3.20 10.75 -21.21
N LEU A 518 -3.20 11.46 -20.07
CA LEU A 518 -3.22 12.93 -20.06
C LEU A 518 -1.93 13.49 -20.64
N LEU A 519 -0.78 13.00 -20.15
CA LEU A 519 0.53 13.42 -20.60
C LEU A 519 0.76 13.12 -22.08
N GLU A 520 0.33 11.94 -22.56
CA GLU A 520 0.42 11.58 -23.99
C GLU A 520 -0.50 12.42 -24.88
N ALA A 521 -1.61 12.91 -24.34
CA ALA A 521 -2.49 13.87 -25.00
C ALA A 521 -1.97 15.32 -24.91
N GLY A 522 -0.80 15.56 -24.30
CA GLY A 522 -0.22 16.88 -24.11
C GLY A 522 -0.90 17.72 -23.02
N ARG A 523 -1.66 17.08 -22.13
CA ARG A 523 -2.32 17.71 -20.98
C ARG A 523 -1.46 17.55 -19.74
N ASP A 524 -1.54 18.54 -18.85
CA ASP A 524 -0.91 18.45 -17.54
C ASP A 524 -1.59 17.38 -16.69
N ALA A 525 -0.77 16.64 -15.96
CA ALA A 525 -1.20 15.76 -14.89
C ALA A 525 -1.05 16.49 -13.55
N ASP A 526 -1.95 16.21 -12.61
CA ASP A 526 -1.92 16.75 -11.25
C ASP A 526 -1.57 15.65 -10.24
N TRP A 527 -1.41 16.01 -8.97
CA TRP A 527 -1.31 15.07 -7.86
C TRP A 527 -2.51 14.11 -7.84
N PRO A 528 -2.35 12.89 -7.31
CA PRO A 528 -3.42 11.88 -7.33
C PRO A 528 -4.58 12.14 -6.35
N PHE A 529 -4.63 13.31 -5.71
CA PHE A 529 -5.55 13.68 -4.62
C PHE A 529 -6.02 15.11 -4.75
#